data_AF-A0A1W9RJN7-F1
#
_entry.id   AF-A0A1W9RJN7-F1
#
_cell.length_a   1.000
_cell.length_b   1.000
_cell.length_c   1.000
_cell.angle_alpha   90.00
_cell.angle_beta   90.00
_cell.angle_gamma   90.00
#
_symmetry.space_group_name_H-M   'P 1'
#
loop_
_entity.id
_entity.type
_entity.pdbx_description
1 polymer ?
#
loop_
_entity_poly.entity_id
_entity_poly.type
_entity_poly.pdbx_seq_one_letter_code
_entity_poly.pdbx_strand_id
1 'polypeptide(L)' 'MEDEKKFIIGKRILKRSDFFKEEETRKREATTLSFEEKIKILIDLQKLAYKWGRKNIIIWKI' A
#
# COMPACT_ATOMS: atom_id res chain seq x y z
N MET A 1 -8.07 14.28 13.84
CA MET A 1 -8.76 13.76 12.63
C MET A 1 -7.80 12.87 11.85
N GLU A 2 -7.36 11.76 12.44
CA GLU A 2 -6.24 10.93 11.94
C GLU A 2 -6.71 9.75 11.05
N ASP A 3 -8.00 9.39 11.13
CA ASP A 3 -8.53 8.08 10.70
C ASP A 3 -9.30 8.07 9.36
N GLU A 4 -9.40 9.19 8.65
CA GLU A 4 -10.10 9.20 7.35
C GLU A 4 -9.25 8.67 6.19
N LYS A 5 -7.96 8.39 6.41
CA LYS A 5 -7.08 7.89 5.36
C LYS A 5 -7.40 6.44 5.02
N LYS A 6 -7.96 6.22 3.82
CA LYS A 6 -8.35 4.91 3.30
C LYS A 6 -7.42 4.46 2.18
N PHE A 7 -7.05 3.18 2.20
CA PHE A 7 -6.31 2.51 1.15
C PHE A 7 -7.26 1.58 0.40
N ILE A 8 -7.33 1.71 -0.92
CA ILE A 8 -8.04 0.80 -1.81
C ILE A 8 -6.97 -0.04 -2.51
N ILE A 9 -6.87 -1.32 -2.16
CA ILE A 9 -5.90 -2.26 -2.72
C ILE A 9 -6.67 -3.33 -3.49
N GLY A 10 -6.58 -3.30 -4.82
CA GLY A 10 -7.44 -4.14 -5.67
C GLY A 10 -8.93 -3.90 -5.39
N LYS A 11 -9.63 -4.92 -4.85
CA LYS A 11 -11.05 -4.83 -4.44
C LYS A 11 -11.26 -4.56 -2.95
N ARG A 12 -10.19 -4.44 -2.15
CA ARG A 12 -10.27 -4.27 -0.70
C ARG A 12 -10.16 -2.80 -0.32
N ILE A 13 -10.98 -2.36 0.63
CA ILE A 13 -10.90 -1.04 1.25
C ILE A 13 -10.40 -1.24 2.68
N LEU A 14 -9.23 -0.69 2.98
CA LEU A 14 -8.58 -0.79 4.27
C LEU A 14 -8.47 0.60 4.90
N LYS A 15 -8.76 0.70 6.20
CA LYS A 15 -8.37 1.88 6.96
C LYS A 15 -6.86 1.84 7.19
N ARG A 16 -6.28 3.01 7.45
CA ARG A 16 -4.85 3.11 7.77
C ARG A 16 -4.44 2.19 8.92
N SER A 17 -5.22 2.15 10.00
CA SER A 17 -4.97 1.29 11.16
C SER A 17 -4.99 -0.21 10.82
N ASP A 18 -5.92 -0.63 9.97
CA ASP A 18 -6.03 -2.02 9.52
C ASP A 18 -4.87 -2.41 8.60
N PHE A 19 -4.41 -1.49 7.75
CA PHE A 19 -3.26 -1.69 6.86
C PHE A 19 -1.98 -2.04 7.62
N PHE A 20 -1.72 -1.40 8.77
CA PHE A 20 -0.52 -1.65 9.59
C PHE A 20 -0.67 -2.87 10.51
N LYS A 21 -1.88 -3.29 10.86
CA LYS A 21 -2.09 -4.53 11.64
C LYS A 21 -1.78 -5.79 10.84
N GLU A 22 -1.98 -5.77 9.52
CA GLU A 22 -1.62 -6.87 8.62
C GLU A 22 -0.13 -6.88 8.20
N GLU A 23 0.70 -6.03 8.78
CA GLU A 23 2.10 -5.85 8.37
C GLU A 23 2.91 -7.16 8.49
N GLU A 24 2.65 -7.97 9.51
CA GLU A 24 3.40 -9.22 9.73
C GLU A 24 3.10 -10.28 8.65
N THR A 25 1.85 -10.41 8.23
CA THR A 25 1.44 -11.32 7.15
C THR A 25 2.04 -10.89 5.82
N ARG A 26 2.01 -9.58 5.53
CA ARG A 26 2.58 -9.03 4.29
C ARG A 26 4.09 -9.10 4.25
N LYS A 27 4.78 -9.00 5.39
CA LYS A 27 6.23 -9.21 5.47
C LYS A 27 6.60 -10.64 5.04
N ARG A 28 5.85 -11.64 5.50
CA ARG A 28 6.06 -13.05 5.08
C ARG A 28 5.82 -13.23 3.58
N GLU A 29 4.73 -12.71 3.04
CA GLU A 29 4.44 -12.76 1.60
C GLU A 29 5.46 -11.96 0.76
N ALA A 30 5.99 -10.86 1.28
CA ALA A 30 7.01 -10.07 0.59
C ALA A 30 8.37 -10.78 0.55
N THR A 31 8.67 -11.67 1.51
CA THR A 31 9.93 -12.44 1.48
C THR A 31 10.00 -13.42 0.30
N THR A 32 8.85 -13.92 -0.17
CA THR A 32 8.80 -14.86 -1.32
C THR A 32 8.95 -14.18 -2.68
N LEU A 33 8.95 -12.85 -2.74
CA LEU A 33 9.12 -12.09 -3.98
C LEU A 33 10.59 -12.03 -4.42
N SER A 34 10.81 -12.12 -5.73
CA SER A 34 12.12 -11.86 -6.34
C SER A 34 12.55 -10.41 -6.14
N PHE A 35 13.85 -10.15 -6.34
CA PHE A 35 14.40 -8.80 -6.26
C PHE A 35 13.74 -7.86 -7.28
N GLU A 36 13.52 -8.31 -8.52
CA GLU A 36 12.90 -7.53 -9.59
C GLU A 36 11.46 -7.15 -9.26
N GLU A 37 10.68 -8.08 -8.68
CA GLU A 37 9.32 -7.82 -8.24
C GLU A 37 9.27 -6.80 -7.09
N LYS A 38 10.21 -6.90 -6.14
CA LYS A 38 10.36 -5.89 -5.07
C LYS A 38 10.65 -4.51 -5.63
N ILE A 39 11.53 -4.41 -6.64
CA ILE A 39 11.84 -3.13 -7.31
C ILE A 39 10.60 -2.57 -8.02
N LYS A 40 9.84 -3.39 -8.75
CA LYS A 40 8.59 -2.96 -9.42
C LYS A 40 7.59 -2.39 -8.41
N ILE A 41 7.37 -3.11 -7.30
CA ILE A 41 6.48 -2.67 -6.21
C ILE A 41 6.93 -1.33 -5.64
N LEU A 42 8.23 -1.16 -5.37
CA LEU A 42 8.76 0.10 -4.84
C LEU A 42 8.56 1.27 -5.82
N ILE A 43 8.81 1.05 -7.11
CA ILE A 43 8.59 2.07 -8.15
C ILE A 43 7.12 2.48 -8.20
N ASP A 44 6.19 1.53 -8.11
CA ASP A 44 4.76 1.84 -8.15
C ASP A 44 4.27 2.57 -6.90
N LEU A 45 4.81 2.22 -5.73
CA LEU A 45 4.59 2.96 -4.49
C LEU A 45 5.11 4.41 -4.59
N GLN A 46 6.28 4.62 -5.19
CA GLN A 46 6.83 5.96 -5.41
C GLN A 46 5.96 6.79 -6.38
N LYS A 47 5.45 6.19 -7.46
CA LYS A 47 4.51 6.86 -8.39
C LYS A 47 3.20 7.24 -7.69
N LEU A 48 2.71 6.39 -6.79
CA LEU A 48 1.54 6.68 -5.97
C LEU A 48 1.82 7.83 -5.00
N ALA A 49 2.96 7.80 -4.33
CA ALA A 49 3.41 8.86 -3.41
C ALA A 49 3.65 10.20 -4.14
N TYR A 50 4.16 10.20 -5.37
CA TYR A 50 4.31 11.42 -6.16
C TYR A 50 2.96 12.08 -6.47
N LYS A 51 1.92 11.29 -6.71
CA LYS A 51 0.54 11.77 -6.92
C LYS A 51 -0.18 12.10 -5.60
N TRP A 52 0.47 11.87 -4.46
CA TRP A 52 -0.06 12.07 -3.11
C TRP A 52 0.04 13.54 -2.71
N GLY A 53 -0.87 14.36 -3.25
CA GLY A 53 -1.18 15.69 -2.70
C GLY A 53 -2.07 15.59 -1.45
N ARG A 54 -2.96 16.57 -1.19
CA ARG A 54 -3.91 16.59 -0.04
C ARG A 54 -5.05 15.55 -0.11
N LYS A 55 -4.82 14.35 -0.66
CA LYS A 55 -5.88 13.34 -0.83
C LYS A 55 -5.94 12.39 0.38
N ASN A 56 -7.17 12.14 0.85
CA ASN A 56 -7.45 11.21 1.95
C ASN A 56 -7.61 9.74 1.50
N ILE A 57 -7.51 9.45 0.19
CA ILE A 57 -7.70 8.10 -0.37
C ILE A 57 -6.53 7.74 -1.28
N ILE A 58 -5.96 6.55 -1.06
CA ILE A 58 -4.90 5.95 -1.88
C ILE A 58 -5.48 4.77 -2.61
N ILE A 59 -5.33 4.72 -3.94
CA ILE A 59 -5.76 3.58 -4.75
C ILE A 59 -4.51 2.91 -5.29
N TRP A 60 -4.18 1.74 -4.74
CA TRP A 60 -3.11 0.89 -5.24
C TRP A 60 -3.73 -0.27 -6.02
N LYS A 61 -3.65 -0.18 -7.34
CA LYS A 61 -3.98 -1.29 -8.23
C LYS A 61 -2.72 -2.16 -8.30
N ILE A 62 -2.67 -3.22 -7.50
CA ILE A 62 -1.75 -4.35 -7.67
C ILE A 62 -2.25 -5.18 -8.85
#